data_AF-A0A920MFL3-F1
#
_entry.id   AF-A0A920MFL3-F1
#
_cell.length_a   1.000
_cell.length_b   1.000
_cell.length_c   1.000
_cell.angle_alpha   90.00
_cell.angle_beta   90.00
_cell.angle_gamma   90.00
#
_symmetry.space_group_name_H-M   'P 1'
#
loop_
_entity.id
_entity.type
_entity.pdbx_description
1 polymer ?
#
loop_
_entity_poly.entity_id
_entity_poly.type
_entity_poly.pdbx_seq_one_letter_code
_entity_poly.pdbx_strand_id
1 'polypeptide(L)' 'MLKGGVYFAGIDVIGDYLSEINITSPTGMREISKNSDVNVSDRFFEALQKSN' A
#
# COMPACT_ATOMS: atom_id res chain seq x y z
N MET A 1 4.67 17.83 6.72
CA MET A 1 4.97 16.62 5.92
C MET A 1 5.85 15.70 6.75
N LEU A 2 5.58 14.39 6.76
CA LEU A 2 6.30 13.39 7.55
C LEU A 2 7.80 13.43 7.23
N LYS A 3 8.65 13.48 8.26
CA LYS A 3 10.11 13.61 8.14
C LYS A 3 10.82 12.43 7.45
N GLY A 4 10.08 11.41 6.98
CA GLY A 4 10.64 10.16 6.42
C GLY A 4 9.96 9.63 5.16
N GLY A 5 9.15 10.44 4.46
CA GLY A 5 8.40 9.99 3.28
C GLY A 5 7.20 9.09 3.63
N VAL A 6 6.51 8.61 2.58
CA VAL A 6 5.39 7.67 2.70
C VAL A 6 5.82 6.36 2.05
N TYR A 7 6.08 5.34 2.86
CA TYR A 7 6.49 4.01 2.36
C TYR A 7 5.30 3.16 1.91
N PHE A 8 4.14 3.37 2.53
CA PHE A 8 2.94 2.62 2.22
C PHE A 8 1.69 3.50 2.37
N ALA A 9 0.79 3.41 1.40
CA ALA A 9 -0.48 4.11 1.38
C ALA A 9 -1.55 3.23 0.74
N GLY A 10 -2.78 3.33 1.25
CA GLY A 10 -3.97 2.79 0.61
C GLY A 10 -4.65 3.91 -0.18
N ILE A 11 -5.16 3.59 -1.36
CA ILE A 11 -5.92 4.53 -2.20
C ILE A 11 -7.31 3.99 -2.44
N ASP A 12 -8.30 4.88 -2.31
CA ASP A 12 -9.69 4.55 -2.61
C ASP A 12 -10.09 5.25 -3.90
N VAL A 13 -10.53 4.45 -4.87
CA VAL A 13 -10.89 4.90 -6.22
C VAL A 13 -12.32 4.47 -6.53
N ILE A 14 -13.14 5.43 -6.99
CA ILE A 14 -14.52 5.20 -7.42
C ILE A 14 -14.65 5.66 -8.87
N GLY A 15 -14.84 4.70 -9.78
CA GLY A 15 -14.74 4.96 -11.22
C GLY A 15 -13.33 5.45 -11.58
N ASP A 16 -13.24 6.63 -12.19
CA ASP A 16 -11.97 7.26 -12.57
C ASP A 16 -11.45 8.29 -11.55
N TYR A 17 -12.10 8.40 -10.38
CA TYR A 17 -11.79 9.41 -9.37
C TYR A 17 -11.11 8.81 -8.14
N LEU A 18 -9.99 9.41 -7.74
CA LEU A 18 -9.35 9.16 -6.45
C LEU A 18 -10.10 9.95 -5.36
N SER A 19 -10.70 9.24 -4.41
CA SER A 19 -11.49 9.86 -3.33
C SER A 19 -10.69 10.04 -2.04
N GLU A 20 -9.81 9.10 -1.69
CA GLU A 20 -9.08 9.12 -0.43
C GLU A 20 -7.68 8.51 -0.55
N ILE A 21 -6.76 9.01 0.29
CA ILE A 21 -5.42 8.44 0.47
C ILE A 21 -5.19 8.21 1.98
N ASN A 22 -5.01 6.95 2.38
CA ASN A 22 -4.78 6.53 3.76
C ASN A 22 -3.30 6.21 4.00
N ILE A 23 -2.62 7.05 4.80
CA ILE A 23 -1.17 6.89 5.09
C ILE A 23 -0.86 6.44 6.52
N THR A 24 -1.86 6.41 7.41
CA THR A 24 -1.63 6.16 8.84
C THR A 24 -1.71 4.69 9.19
N SER A 25 -2.74 3.99 8.69
CA SER A 25 -2.95 2.56 8.90
C SER A 25 -3.66 1.93 7.70
N PRO A 26 -3.10 2.02 6.48
CA PRO A 26 -3.68 1.38 5.30
C PRO A 26 -3.86 -0.14 5.50
N THR A 27 -5.02 -0.66 5.10
CA THR A 27 -5.42 -2.06 5.29
C THR A 27 -5.54 -2.80 3.95
N GLY A 28 -5.99 -4.06 3.96
CA GLY A 28 -6.33 -4.81 2.74
C GLY A 28 -5.22 -5.68 2.15
N MET A 29 -3.97 -5.59 2.64
CA MET A 29 -2.87 -6.46 2.17
C MET A 29 -3.24 -7.95 2.24
N ARG A 30 -3.84 -8.38 3.36
CA ARG A 30 -4.17 -9.80 3.57
C ARG A 30 -5.31 -10.25 2.67
N GLU A 31 -6.31 -9.40 2.47
CA GLU A 31 -7.44 -9.66 1.59
C GLU A 31 -6.99 -9.76 0.14
N ILE A 32 -6.06 -8.90 -0.31
CA ILE A 32 -5.46 -8.99 -1.65
C ILE A 32 -4.66 -10.30 -1.79
N SER A 33 -3.79 -10.64 -0.83
CA SER A 33 -3.02 -11.89 -0.87
C SER A 33 -3.87 -13.15 -0.85
N LYS A 34 -5.12 -13.07 -0.36
CA LYS A 34 -6.07 -14.20 -0.38
C LYS A 34 -6.82 -14.34 -1.70
N ASN A 35 -7.05 -13.23 -2.40
CA ASN A 35 -7.87 -13.19 -3.61
C ASN A 35 -7.02 -13.03 -4.90
N SER A 36 -5.70 -13.08 -4.78
CA SER A 36 -4.76 -12.99 -5.89
C SER A 36 -3.53 -13.85 -5.61
N ASP A 37 -2.76 -14.14 -6.65
CA ASP A 37 -1.47 -14.84 -6.52
C ASP A 37 -0.33 -13.91 -6.06
N VAL A 38 -0.64 -12.71 -5.56
CA VAL A 38 0.35 -11.72 -5.14
C VAL A 38 0.47 -11.71 -3.62
N ASN A 39 1.65 -12.04 -3.10
CA ASN A 39 1.97 -11.73 -1.70
C ASN A 39 2.37 -10.26 -1.56
N VAL A 40 1.40 -9.43 -1.15
CA VAL A 40 1.59 -7.98 -1.01
C VAL A 40 2.63 -7.63 0.06
N SER A 41 2.70 -8.41 1.14
CA SER A 41 3.66 -8.19 2.22
C SER A 41 5.10 -8.37 1.73
N ASP A 42 5.37 -9.45 0.98
CA ASP A 42 6.70 -9.72 0.43
C ASP A 42 7.11 -8.61 -0.54
N ARG A 43 6.20 -8.22 -1.45
CA ARG A 43 6.41 -7.11 -2.40
C ARG A 43 6.75 -5.80 -1.68
N PHE A 44 6.06 -5.50 -0.59
CA PHE A 44 6.32 -4.31 0.20
C PHE A 44 7.71 -4.35 0.84
N PHE A 45 8.08 -5.46 1.50
CA PHE A 45 9.39 -5.58 2.14
C PHE A 45 10.54 -5.60 1.12
N GLU A 46 10.37 -6.22 -0.04
CA GLU A 46 11.35 -6.15 -1.15
C GLU A 46 11.56 -4.71 -1.64
N ALA A 47 10.48 -3.94 -1.80
CA ALA A 47 10.55 -2.54 -2.20
C ALA A 47 11.25 -1.70 -1.12
N LEU A 48 10.92 -1.94 0.15
CA LEU A 48 11.52 -1.25 1.29
C LEU A 48 13.04 -1.52 1.36
N GLN A 49 13.46 -2.78 1.17
CA GLN A 49 14.89 -3.15 1.13
C GLN A 49 15.66 -2.43 0.03
N LYS A 50 15.05 -2.17 -1.14
CA LYS A 50 15.67 -1.44 -2.26
C LYS A 50 15.72 0.08 -2.03
N SER A 51 14.96 0.60 -1.08
CA SER A 51 14.89 2.04 -0.77
C SER A 51 15.92 2.50 0.27
N ASN A 52 16.69 1.57 0.82
CA ASN A 52 17.89 1.82 1.63
C ASN A 52 19.16 1.75 0.75
#